data_AF-A0A378NE41-F1
#
_entry.id   AF-A0A378NE41-F1
#
_cell.length_a   1.000
_cell.length_b   1.000
_cell.length_c   1.000
_cell.angle_alpha   90.00
_cell.angle_beta   90.00
_cell.angle_gamma   90.00
#
_symmetry.space_group_name_H-M   'P 1'
#
loop_
_entity.id
_entity.type
_entity.pdbx_description
1 polymer ?
#
loop_
_entity_poly.entity_id
_entity_poly.type
_entity_poly.pdbx_seq_one_letter_code
_entity_poly.pdbx_strand_id
1 'polypeptide(L)'
;MNETMEMERRLFQTKNEQTYVVNSTSRGGLETVLTAAICPGDKVLIPAFGRFGYLLNEILARSGADITIIEREWGTVFEPEEIEAELKKAAIKQLLLFTAKPQPL
;
A
#
# COMPACT_ATOMS: atom_id res chain seq x y z
N MET A 1 -15.39 18.55 9.98
CA MET A 1 -14.72 17.72 8.96
C MET A 1 -13.87 18.58 8.02
N ASN A 2 -14.41 19.64 7.41
CA ASN A 2 -13.68 20.48 6.43
C ASN A 2 -12.29 20.98 6.91
N GLU A 3 -12.19 21.47 8.14
CA GLU A 3 -10.90 21.91 8.71
C GLU A 3 -9.90 20.77 8.82
N THR A 4 -10.33 19.60 9.33
CA THR A 4 -9.51 18.39 9.39
C THR A 4 -9.02 17.97 8.01
N MET A 5 -9.90 17.97 7.00
CA MET A 5 -9.53 17.64 5.61
C MET A 5 -8.49 18.63 5.05
N GLU A 6 -8.55 19.91 5.42
CA GLU A 6 -7.54 20.90 5.03
C GLU A 6 -6.20 20.66 5.74
N MET A 7 -6.22 20.35 7.04
CA MET A 7 -5.00 20.03 7.78
C MET A 7 -4.31 18.76 7.26
N GLU A 8 -5.08 17.70 6.98
CA GLU A 8 -4.54 16.46 6.42
C GLU A 8 -3.94 16.67 5.03
N ARG A 9 -4.56 17.50 4.17
CA ARG A 9 -3.97 17.86 2.87
C ARG A 9 -2.61 18.54 3.01
N ARG A 10 -2.45 19.42 4.00
CA ARG A 10 -1.16 20.06 4.32
C ARG A 10 -0.16 19.03 4.83
N LEU A 11 -0.57 18.12 5.72
CA LEU A 11 0.30 17.09 6.27
C LEU A 11 0.82 16.13 5.19
N PHE A 12 -0.08 15.61 4.35
CA PHE A 12 0.25 14.70 3.25
C PHE A 12 0.80 15.40 2.00
N GLN A 13 0.94 16.73 2.02
CA GLN A 13 1.41 17.54 0.89
C GLN A 13 0.62 17.25 -0.41
N THR A 14 -0.71 17.14 -0.32
CA THR A 14 -1.60 16.81 -1.44
C THR A 14 -2.68 17.85 -1.66
N LYS A 15 -3.19 17.93 -2.89
CA LYS A 15 -4.33 18.77 -3.28
C LYS A 15 -5.64 17.98 -3.38
N ASN A 16 -5.62 16.67 -3.12
CA ASN A 16 -6.78 15.78 -3.29
C ASN A 16 -7.98 16.25 -2.45
N GLU A 17 -9.10 16.55 -3.10
CA GLU A 17 -10.33 16.96 -2.39
C GLU A 17 -10.83 15.86 -1.44
N GLN A 18 -10.71 14.60 -1.85
CA GLN A 18 -11.10 13.43 -1.07
C GLN A 18 -9.99 13.02 -0.08
N THR A 19 -9.66 13.92 0.85
CA THR A 19 -8.73 13.67 1.96
C THR A 19 -9.51 13.73 3.27
N TYR A 20 -9.88 12.59 3.85
CA TYR A 20 -10.74 12.51 5.03
C TYR A 20 -10.28 11.43 6.01
N VAL A 21 -10.80 11.49 7.23
CA VAL A 21 -10.47 10.55 8.30
C VAL A 21 -11.39 9.34 8.30
N VAL A 22 -10.83 8.16 8.56
CA VAL A 22 -11.57 6.94 8.80
C VAL A 22 -11.52 6.64 10.29
N ASN A 23 -12.68 6.49 10.93
CA ASN A 23 -12.78 6.18 12.35
C ASN A 23 -12.42 4.70 12.61
N SER A 24 -11.13 4.40 12.60
CA SER A 24 -10.58 3.08 12.91
C SER A 24 -9.12 3.20 13.35
N THR A 25 -8.52 2.07 13.70
CA THR A 25 -7.05 1.98 13.82
C THR A 25 -6.40 2.08 12.43
N SER A 26 -5.09 2.25 12.37
CA SER A 26 -4.35 2.37 11.10
C SER A 26 -4.64 1.24 10.10
N ARG A 27 -4.80 0.00 10.60
CA ARG A 27 -5.16 -1.15 9.75
C ARG A 27 -6.55 -1.00 9.12
N GLY A 28 -7.53 -0.45 9.83
CA GLY A 28 -8.86 -0.23 9.27
C GLY A 28 -8.87 0.85 8.20
N GLY A 29 -7.95 1.83 8.27
CA GLY A 29 -7.71 2.77 7.17
C GLY A 29 -7.19 2.07 5.91
N LEU A 30 -6.24 1.14 6.05
CA LEU A 30 -5.76 0.31 4.94
C LEU A 30 -6.88 -0.56 4.36
N GLU A 31 -7.61 -1.28 5.21
CA GLU A 31 -8.73 -2.11 4.77
C GLU A 31 -9.77 -1.28 4.00
N THR A 32 -10.13 -0.09 4.48
CA THR A 32 -11.07 0.82 3.80
C THR A 32 -10.66 1.11 2.36
N VAL A 33 -9.40 1.50 2.14
CA VAL A 33 -8.89 1.83 0.80
C VAL A 33 -8.79 0.58 -0.08
N LEU A 34 -8.24 -0.51 0.47
CA LEU A 34 -7.99 -1.74 -0.29
C LEU A 34 -9.29 -2.42 -0.70
N THR A 35 -10.28 -2.53 0.18
CA THR A 35 -11.57 -3.14 -0.18
C THR A 35 -12.40 -2.29 -1.13
N ALA A 36 -12.16 -0.96 -1.17
CA ALA A 36 -12.81 -0.09 -2.14
C ALA A 36 -12.14 -0.13 -3.53
N ALA A 37 -10.83 -0.38 -3.59
CA ALA A 37 -10.06 -0.33 -4.83
C ALA A 37 -9.87 -1.69 -5.52
N ILE A 38 -9.98 -2.80 -4.79
CA ILE A 38 -9.66 -4.16 -5.27
C ILE A 38 -10.93 -4.95 -5.54
N CYS A 39 -11.02 -5.50 -6.76
CA CYS A 39 -11.99 -6.51 -7.12
C CYS A 39 -11.37 -7.92 -7.06
N PRO A 40 -12.18 -8.98 -6.84
CA PRO A 40 -11.70 -10.34 -6.97
C PRO A 40 -11.05 -10.60 -8.34
N GLY A 41 -9.88 -11.22 -8.35
CA GLY A 41 -9.07 -11.48 -9.54
C GLY A 41 -8.15 -10.33 -9.97
N ASP A 42 -8.20 -9.16 -9.32
CA ASP A 42 -7.24 -8.10 -9.58
C ASP A 42 -5.82 -8.54 -9.22
N LYS A 43 -4.88 -8.31 -10.14
CA LYS A 43 -3.47 -8.63 -9.95
C LYS A 43 -2.76 -7.55 -9.14
N VAL A 44 -2.13 -7.94 -8.04
CA VAL A 44 -1.46 -7.03 -7.11
C VAL A 44 -0.04 -7.49 -6.81
N LEU A 45 0.90 -6.55 -6.82
CA LEU A 45 2.27 -6.78 -6.40
C LEU A 45 2.51 -6.22 -4.98
N ILE A 46 3.10 -7.04 -4.11
CA ILE A 46 3.52 -6.66 -2.75
C ILE A 46 5.03 -6.89 -2.59
N PRO A 47 5.84 -5.82 -2.53
CA PRO A 47 7.23 -5.91 -2.08
C PRO A 47 7.29 -6.05 -0.55
N ALA A 48 7.61 -7.25 -0.07
CA ALA A 48 7.70 -7.58 1.35
C ALA A 48 9.15 -7.56 1.85
N PHE A 49 9.53 -6.48 2.53
CA PHE A 49 10.85 -6.30 3.16
C PHE A 49 10.72 -6.08 4.69
N GLY A 50 9.64 -6.62 5.27
CA GLY A 50 9.33 -6.54 6.69
C GLY A 50 7.92 -7.05 6.99
N ARG A 51 7.53 -7.01 8.26
CA ARG A 51 6.25 -7.57 8.75
C ARG A 51 5.02 -7.06 8.00
N PHE A 52 5.03 -5.78 7.60
CA PHE A 52 3.85 -5.14 7.02
C PHE A 52 3.51 -5.66 5.61
N GLY A 53 4.45 -6.21 4.84
CA GLY A 53 4.14 -6.86 3.56
C GLY A 53 3.14 -8.00 3.74
N TYR A 54 3.32 -8.82 4.78
CA TYR A 54 2.41 -9.92 5.12
C TYR A 54 1.03 -9.43 5.58
N LEU A 55 0.96 -8.26 6.24
CA LEU A 55 -0.32 -7.64 6.61
C LEU A 55 -1.16 -7.29 5.36
N LEU A 56 -0.54 -6.74 4.31
CA LEU A 56 -1.25 -6.45 3.06
C LEU A 56 -1.72 -7.73 2.38
N ASN A 57 -0.87 -8.76 2.38
CA ASN A 57 -1.24 -10.05 1.82
C ASN A 57 -2.48 -10.63 2.51
N GLU A 58 -2.54 -10.60 3.85
CA GLU A 58 -3.72 -11.06 4.58
C GLU A 58 -5.01 -10.31 4.24
N ILE A 59 -4.92 -8.98 4.07
CA ILE A 59 -6.09 -8.15 3.74
C ILE A 59 -6.56 -8.45 2.31
N LEU A 60 -5.64 -8.47 1.35
CA LEU A 60 -5.95 -8.67 -0.07
C LEU A 60 -6.41 -10.08 -0.39
N ALA A 61 -5.88 -11.09 0.30
CA ALA A 61 -6.31 -12.47 0.11
C ALA A 61 -7.80 -12.63 0.45
N ARG A 62 -8.29 -11.90 1.45
CA ARG A 62 -9.72 -11.86 1.81
C ARG A 62 -10.56 -11.12 0.76
N SER A 63 -9.97 -10.18 0.04
CA SER A 63 -10.62 -9.48 -1.09
C SER A 63 -10.60 -10.28 -2.40
N GLY A 64 -9.95 -11.46 -2.42
CA GLY A 64 -9.88 -12.33 -3.61
C GLY A 64 -8.90 -11.86 -4.69
N ALA A 65 -7.91 -11.04 -4.34
CA ALA A 65 -6.88 -10.58 -5.28
C ALA A 65 -5.95 -11.74 -5.72
N ASP A 66 -5.39 -11.61 -6.93
CA ASP A 66 -4.28 -12.44 -7.42
C ASP A 66 -2.96 -11.78 -7.01
N ILE A 67 -2.34 -12.29 -5.95
CA ILE A 67 -1.24 -11.61 -5.24
C ILE A 67 0.10 -12.21 -5.64
N THR A 68 0.99 -11.36 -6.14
CA THR A 68 2.42 -11.66 -6.30
C THR A 68 3.19 -10.99 -5.16
N ILE A 69 3.95 -11.77 -4.40
CA ILE A 69 4.83 -11.27 -3.34
C ILE A 69 6.28 -11.44 -3.78
N ILE A 70 7.05 -10.37 -3.69
CA ILE A 70 8.51 -10.43 -3.78
C ILE A 70 9.08 -10.14 -2.40
N GLU A 71 10.02 -10.97 -1.96
CA GLU A 71 10.57 -10.89 -0.60
C GLU A 71 12.02 -10.41 -0.62
N ARG A 72 12.41 -9.67 0.43
CA ARG A 72 13.80 -9.34 0.71
C ARG A 72 14.09 -9.49 2.20
N GLU A 73 15.39 -9.54 2.52
CA GLU A 73 15.85 -9.54 3.91
C GLU A 73 15.32 -8.32 4.66
N TRP A 74 14.88 -8.53 5.90
CA TRP A 74 14.32 -7.46 6.71
C TRP A 74 15.38 -6.40 7.02
N GLY A 75 15.00 -5.13 6.92
CA GLY A 75 15.94 -4.01 7.08
C GLY A 75 16.67 -3.63 5.79
N THR A 76 16.47 -4.37 4.70
CA THR A 76 16.89 -3.96 3.35
C THR A 76 15.72 -3.32 2.60
N VAL A 77 16.02 -2.66 1.47
CA VAL A 77 15.03 -2.00 0.61
C VAL A 77 15.08 -2.57 -0.81
N PHE A 78 13.99 -2.40 -1.57
CA PHE A 78 13.97 -2.69 -3.00
C PHE A 78 14.39 -1.46 -3.78
N GLU A 79 15.21 -1.66 -4.82
CA GLU A 79 15.48 -0.61 -5.79
C GLU A 79 14.25 -0.43 -6.72
N PRO A 80 13.95 0.80 -7.18
CA PRO A 80 12.83 1.06 -8.07
C PRO A 80 12.82 0.17 -9.31
N GLU A 81 13.97 -0.12 -9.89
CA GLU A 81 14.14 -0.92 -11.10
C GLU A 81 13.71 -2.38 -10.90
N GLU A 82 13.92 -2.92 -9.68
CA GLU A 82 13.50 -4.27 -9.33
C GLU A 82 11.97 -4.35 -9.28
N ILE A 83 11.32 -3.36 -8.67
CA ILE A 83 9.85 -3.27 -8.63
C ILE A 83 9.29 -3.09 -10.05
N GLU A 84 9.89 -2.24 -10.87
CA GLU A 84 9.46 -2.01 -12.24
C GLU A 84 9.57 -3.29 -13.10
N ALA A 85 10.65 -4.06 -12.93
CA ALA A 85 10.82 -5.32 -13.64
C ALA A 85 9.71 -6.33 -13.31
N GLU A 86 9.32 -6.42 -12.04
CA GLU A 86 8.23 -7.31 -11.60
C GLU A 86 6.85 -6.83 -12.10
N LEU A 87 6.61 -5.51 -12.07
CA LEU A 87 5.40 -4.91 -12.63
C LEU A 87 5.24 -5.16 -14.14
N LYS A 88 6.33 -5.39 -14.88
CA LYS A 88 6.28 -5.71 -16.32
C LYS A 88 6.01 -7.19 -16.62
N LYS A 89 6.34 -8.10 -15.68
CA LYS A 89 6.18 -9.55 -15.88
C LYS A 89 4.72 -10.00 -15.88
N ALA A 90 3.86 -9.28 -15.18
CA ALA A 90 2.44 -9.50 -15.15
C ALA A 90 1.73 -8.17 -15.46
N ALA A 91 0.55 -8.21 -16.09
CA ALA A 91 -0.30 -7.02 -16.22
C ALA A 91 -0.87 -6.64 -14.83
N ILE A 92 0.00 -6.20 -13.92
CA ILE A 92 -0.32 -5.83 -12.55
C ILE A 92 -1.18 -4.57 -12.60
N LYS A 93 -2.34 -4.63 -11.96
CA LYS A 93 -3.28 -3.50 -11.90
C LYS A 93 -2.89 -2.51 -10.81
N GLN A 94 -2.35 -2.99 -9.68
CA GLN A 94 -2.04 -2.18 -8.51
C GLN A 94 -0.72 -2.60 -7.85
N LEU A 95 0.06 -1.61 -7.42
CA LEU A 95 1.25 -1.77 -6.58
C LEU A 95 0.92 -1.29 -5.17
N LEU A 96 1.23 -2.10 -4.15
CA LEU A 96 1.10 -1.70 -2.75
C LEU A 96 2.46 -1.69 -2.07
N LEU A 97 2.84 -0.52 -1.55
CA LEU A 97 4.12 -0.29 -0.92
C LEU A 97 3.92 0.25 0.49
N PHE A 98 4.64 -0.32 1.46
CA PHE A 98 4.87 0.37 2.72
C PHE A 98 6.11 1.23 2.61
N THR A 99 5.98 2.52 2.91
CA THR A 99 7.13 3.39 3.03
C THR A 99 7.56 3.42 4.49
N ALA A 100 8.75 2.89 4.78
CA ALA A 100 9.46 3.26 5.99
C ALA A 100 10.28 4.50 5.66
N LYS A 101 10.19 5.56 6.46
CA LYS A 101 11.14 6.67 6.34
C LYS A 101 12.52 6.07 6.62
N PRO A 102 13.52 6.21 5.73
CA PRO A 102 14.88 5.81 6.07
C PRO A 102 15.28 6.65 7.28
N GLN A 103 15.42 5.99 8.44
CA GLN A 103 16.04 6.61 9.60
C GLN A 103 17.55 6.56 9.34
N PRO A 104 18.24 7.70 9.21
CA PRO A 104 19.69 7.67 9.25
C PRO A 104 20.10 7.11 10.62
N LEU A 105 20.99 6.11 10.60
CA LEU A 105 21.70 5.64 11.79
C LEU A 105 22.52 6.76 12.43
#